data_AF-A0A2X3C7F9-F1
#
_entry.id   AF-A0A2X3C7F9-F1
#
_cell.length_a   1.000
_cell.length_b   1.000
_cell.length_c   1.000
_cell.angle_alpha   90.00
_cell.angle_beta   90.00
_cell.angle_gamma   90.00
#
_symmetry.space_group_name_H-M   'P 1'
#
loop_
_entity.id
_entity.type
_entity.pdbx_description
1 polymer ?
#
loop_
_entity_poly.entity_id
_entity_poly.type
_entity_poly.pdbx_seq_one_letter_code
_entity_poly.pdbx_strand_id
1 'polypeptide(L)' 'MAYKHILIAVDLSPESKVLVEKAVSMARPYNAKVSLIHVDVNYSDLYTGLIDVNLGDMQNASPKRPITR' A
#
# COMPACT_ATOMS: atom_id res chain seq x y z
N MET A 1 -33.37 0.88 -8.17
CA MET A 1 -32.17 0.26 -7.54
C MET A 1 -31.55 1.29 -6.60
N ALA A 2 -31.22 0.92 -5.37
CA ALA A 2 -30.54 1.78 -4.39
C ALA A 2 -29.20 1.15 -3.98
N TYR A 3 -28.22 1.99 -3.64
CA TYR A 3 -26.93 1.51 -3.14
C TYR A 3 -27.13 0.79 -1.79
N LYS A 4 -26.55 -0.42 -1.67
CA LYS A 4 -26.52 -1.18 -0.42
C LYS A 4 -25.17 -1.08 0.29
N HIS A 5 -24.09 -0.91 -0.49
CA HIS A 5 -22.72 -0.82 -0.02
C HIS A 5 -21.96 0.21 -0.86
N ILE A 6 -21.24 1.11 -0.20
CA ILE A 6 -20.38 2.13 -0.82
C ILE A 6 -18.97 1.92 -0.27
N LEU A 7 -17.99 1.66 -1.14
CA LEU A 7 -16.57 1.57 -0.79
C LEU A 7 -15.87 2.85 -1.24
N ILE A 8 -15.03 3.42 -0.38
CA ILE A 8 -14.27 4.64 -0.66
C ILE A 8 -12.80 4.40 -0.38
N ALA A 9 -11.94 4.75 -1.34
CA ALA A 9 -10.50 4.82 -1.13
C ALA A 9 -10.12 6.21 -0.61
N VAL A 10 -9.34 6.27 0.49
CA VAL A 10 -8.87 7.51 1.09
C VAL A 10 -7.36 7.46 1.30
N ASP A 11 -6.70 8.59 1.10
CA ASP A 11 -5.25 8.80 1.30
C ASP A 11 -4.93 9.47 2.66
N LEU A 12 -5.94 9.60 3.54
CA LEU A 12 -5.86 10.24 4.85
C LEU A 12 -5.53 11.75 4.81
N SER A 13 -5.54 12.36 3.63
CA SER A 13 -5.44 13.81 3.48
C SER A 13 -6.72 14.52 3.97
N PRO A 14 -6.65 15.78 4.42
CA PRO A 14 -7.85 16.58 4.71
C PRO A 14 -8.82 16.66 3.53
N GLU A 15 -8.30 16.67 2.30
CA GLU A 15 -9.06 16.73 1.05
C GLU A 15 -9.94 15.49 0.87
N SER A 16 -9.47 14.32 1.30
CA SER A 16 -10.23 13.06 1.23
C SER A 16 -11.53 13.09 2.05
N LYS A 17 -11.67 14.02 3.01
CA LYS A 17 -12.89 14.20 3.80
C LYS A 17 -14.12 14.52 2.94
N VAL A 18 -13.93 15.24 1.84
CA VAL A 18 -15.03 15.58 0.91
C VAL A 18 -15.64 14.30 0.30
N LEU A 19 -14.81 13.30 0.01
CA LEU A 19 -15.28 12.00 -0.50
C LEU A 19 -16.09 11.25 0.56
N VAL A 20 -15.65 11.29 1.82
CA VAL A 20 -16.36 10.67 2.94
C VAL A 20 -17.73 11.32 3.15
N GLU A 21 -17.80 12.65 3.16
CA GLU A 21 -19.05 13.39 3.32
C GLU A 21 -20.05 13.09 2.20
N LYS A 22 -19.56 13.02 0.96
CA LYS A 22 -20.38 12.67 -0.21
C LYS A 22 -20.90 11.23 -0.14
N ALA A 23 -20.08 10.28 0.27
CA ALA A 23 -20.54 8.90 0.41
C ALA A 23 -21.57 8.74 1.53
N VAL A 24 -21.41 9.47 2.64
CA VAL A 24 -22.39 9.50 3.73
C VAL A 24 -23.72 10.08 3.24
N SER A 25 -23.69 11.19 2.49
CA SER A 25 -24.91 11.80 1.95
C SER A 25 -25.63 10.88 0.96
N MET A 26 -24.89 10.10 0.17
CA MET A 26 -25.45 9.09 -0.72
C MET A 26 -25.97 7.84 0.02
N ALA A 27 -25.36 7.46 1.15
CA ALA A 27 -25.74 6.28 1.92
C ALA A 27 -27.00 6.50 2.77
N ARG A 28 -27.17 7.69 3.36
CA ARG A 28 -28.26 8.01 4.31
C ARG A 28 -29.67 7.70 3.78
N PRO A 29 -30.07 8.09 2.55
CA PRO A 29 -31.43 7.85 2.06
C PRO A 29 -31.79 6.37 1.92
N TYR A 30 -30.78 5.49 1.84
CA TYR A 30 -30.96 4.07 1.53
C TYR A 30 -30.46 3.15 2.66
N ASN A 31 -30.05 3.73 3.79
CA ASN A 31 -29.41 3.00 4.90
C ASN A 31 -28.26 2.10 4.41
N ALA A 32 -27.48 2.60 3.43
CA ALA A 32 -26.39 1.85 2.82
C ALA A 32 -25.20 1.77 3.77
N LYS A 33 -24.42 0.67 3.70
CA LYS A 33 -23.16 0.56 4.43
C LYS A 33 -22.07 1.36 3.72
N VAL A 34 -21.25 2.05 4.49
CA VAL A 34 -20.04 2.72 3.99
C VAL A 34 -18.81 1.96 4.52
N SER A 35 -17.90 1.62 3.64
CA SER A 35 -16.62 0.99 3.94
C SER A 35 -15.49 1.86 3.40
N LEU A 36 -14.39 1.95 4.14
CA LEU A 36 -13.21 2.73 3.75
C LEU A 36 -12.04 1.78 3.50
N ILE A 37 -11.24 2.08 2.48
CA ILE A 37 -9.94 1.45 2.24
C ILE A 37 -8.86 2.54 2.19
N HIS A 38 -7.76 2.30 2.86
CA HIS A 38 -6.53 3.07 2.74
C HIS A 38 -5.40 2.08 2.47
N VAL A 39 -4.53 2.42 1.53
CA VAL A 39 -3.32 1.63 1.25
C VAL A 39 -2.16 2.45 1.78
N ASP A 40 -1.59 2.00 2.89
CA ASP A 40 -0.34 2.54 3.41
C ASP A 40 0.79 2.03 2.52
N VAL A 41 1.44 2.95 1.79
CA VAL A 41 2.61 2.62 0.98
C VAL A 41 3.84 2.93 1.82
N ASN A 42 4.17 2.04 2.76
CA ASN A 42 5.44 2.15 3.48
C ASN A 42 6.58 1.73 2.53
N TYR A 43 7.07 2.69 1.73
CA TYR A 43 8.18 2.47 0.80
C TYR A 43 9.45 1.96 1.50
N SER A 44 9.61 2.26 2.78
CA SER A 44 10.76 1.85 3.60
C SER A 44 10.93 0.31 3.62
N ASP A 45 9.83 -0.43 3.73
CA ASP A 45 9.85 -1.91 3.79
C ASP A 45 10.11 -2.55 2.42
N LEU A 46 9.74 -1.86 1.34
CA LEU A 46 10.02 -2.30 -0.03
C LEU A 46 11.50 -2.14 -0.38
N TYR A 47 12.16 -1.09 0.11
CA TYR A 47 13.59 -0.87 -0.13
C TYR A 47 14.48 -1.76 0.74
N THR A 48 14.14 -2.01 2.01
CA THR A 48 14.90 -2.93 2.87
C THR A 48 14.94 -4.35 2.28
N GLY A 49 13.79 -4.86 1.80
CA GLY A 49 13.73 -6.17 1.16
C GLY A 49 14.58 -6.27 -0.12
N LEU A 50 14.64 -5.21 -0.93
CA LEU A 50 15.48 -5.19 -2.15
C LEU A 50 16.97 -5.04 -1.85
N ILE A 51 17.34 -4.30 -0.80
CA ILE A 51 18.73 -4.16 -0.35
C ILE A 51 19.25 -5.50 0.20
N ASP A 52 18.45 -6.21 1.00
CA ASP A 52 18.84 -7.51 1.56
C ASP A 52 19.01 -8.59 0.48
N VAL A 53 18.12 -8.64 -0.51
CA VAL A 53 18.25 -9.55 -1.66
C VAL A 53 19.54 -9.27 -2.44
N ASN A 54 19.83 -8.00 -2.72
CA ASN A 54 21.03 -7.62 -3.47
C ASN A 54 22.32 -7.93 -2.70
N LEU A 55 22.35 -7.72 -1.38
CA LEU A 55 23.53 -7.99 -0.55
C LEU A 55 23.81 -9.49 -0.37
N GLY A 56 22.76 -10.31 -0.25
CA GLY A 56 22.87 -11.76 -0.19
C GLY A 56 23.52 -12.36 -1.45
N ASP A 57 23.19 -11.82 -2.62
CA ASP A 57 23.76 -12.26 -3.89
C ASP A 57 25.23 -11.80 -4.07
N MET A 58 25.59 -10.62 -3.56
CA MET A 58 26.97 -10.11 -3.62
C MET A 58 27.94 -10.83 -2.67
N GLN A 59 27.48 -11.31 -1.50
CA GLN A 59 28.33 -12.03 -0.55
C GLN A 59 28.79 -13.42 -1.04
N ASN A 60 28.01 -14.06 -1.92
CA ASN A 60 28.33 -15.37 -2.48
C ASN A 60 29.38 -15.33 -3.59
N ALA A 61 29.70 -14.15 -4.12
CA ALA A 61 30.72 -13.94 -5.15
C ALA A 61 32.07 -13.57 -4.53
N SER A 62 32.58 -14.34 -3.56
CA SER A 62 34.00 -14.25 -3.19
C SER A 62 34.86 -14.89 -4.28
N PRO A 63 35.69 -14.14 -5.02
CA PRO A 63 36.57 -14.73 -6.02
C PRO A 63 37.65 -15.54 -5.29
N LYS A 64 37.57 -16.87 -5.37
CA LYS A 64 38.68 -17.74 -4.96
C LYS A 64 39.87 -17.40 -5.86
N ARG A 65 40.84 -16.63 -5.32
CA ARG A 65 42.10 -16.33 -6.02
C ARG A 65 42.77 -17.65 -6.40
N PRO A 66 43.10 -17.90 -7.67
CA PRO A 66 43.91 -19.06 -8.03
C PRO A 66 45.32 -18.82 -7.49
N ILE A 67 45.79 -19.70 -6.61
CA ILE A 67 47.18 -19.73 -6.18
C ILE A 67 47.97 -20.35 -7.34
N THR A 68 48.56 -19.52 -8.20
CA THR A 68 49.54 -19.98 -9.19
C THR A 68 50.92 -20.04 -8.55
N ARG A 69 51.52 -21.22 -8.63
CA ARG A 69 52.89 -21.57 -8.20
C ARG A 69 53.96 -20.72 -8.88
#